data_AF-A0A924MBD7-F1
#
_entry.id   AF-A0A924MBD7-F1
#
_cell.length_a   1.000
_cell.length_b   1.000
_cell.length_c   1.000
_cell.angle_alpha   90.00
_cell.angle_beta   90.00
_cell.angle_gamma   90.00
#
_symmetry.space_group_name_H-M   'P 1'
#
loop_
_entity.id
_entity.type
_entity.pdbx_description
1 polymer ?
#
loop_
_entity_poly.entity_id
_entity_poly.type
_entity_poly.pdbx_seq_one_letter_code
_entity_poly.pdbx_strand_id
1 'polypeptide(L)'
;FWKTIIFITKKIPRGKVKAPKHVLPTNDFTTNLLLQHLQQAHTSINKLNLLHPNNYFDHPIFGKLNVKETIPFLAIHTQHHLHIINDITKSSK
;
A
#
# COMPACT_ATOMS: atom_id res chain seq x y z
N PHE A 1 -9.39 -16.31 -1.06
CA PHE A 1 -8.62 -16.86 0.09
C PHE A 1 -7.71 -15.80 0.73
N TRP A 2 -6.67 -15.31 0.03
CA TRP A 2 -5.72 -14.33 0.60
C TRP A 2 -6.34 -13.03 1.11
N LYS A 3 -7.29 -12.45 0.35
CA LYS A 3 -8.02 -11.23 0.74
C LYS A 3 -8.63 -11.37 2.14
N THR A 4 -9.42 -12.41 2.36
CA THR A 4 -10.08 -12.69 3.65
C THR A 4 -9.09 -12.81 4.81
N ILE A 5 -8.01 -13.57 4.62
CA ILE A 5 -6.97 -13.75 5.65
C ILE A 5 -6.33 -12.42 6.03
N ILE A 6 -5.95 -11.61 5.04
CA ILE A 6 -5.27 -10.33 5.27
C ILE A 6 -6.21 -9.35 5.98
N PHE A 7 -7.49 -9.29 5.59
CA PHE A 7 -8.45 -8.39 6.24
C PHE A 7 -8.78 -8.81 7.68
N ILE A 8 -8.84 -10.11 7.97
CA ILE A 8 -9.08 -10.62 9.34
C ILE A 8 -7.85 -10.43 10.22
N THR A 9 -6.69 -10.86 9.75
CA THR A 9 -5.46 -10.87 10.56
C THR A 9 -4.74 -9.53 10.58
N LYS A 10 -5.07 -8.62 9.65
CA LYS A 10 -4.37 -7.36 9.38
C LYS A 10 -2.87 -7.56 9.13
N LYS A 11 -2.46 -8.75 8.68
CA LYS A 11 -1.07 -9.12 8.43
C LYS A 11 -0.89 -9.52 6.97
N ILE A 12 0.10 -8.91 6.34
CA ILE A 12 0.56 -9.27 5.00
C ILE A 12 1.84 -10.12 5.15
N PRO A 13 1.90 -11.33 4.58
CA PRO A 13 3.07 -12.20 4.69
C PRO A 13 4.25 -11.61 3.91
N ARG A 14 5.42 -11.56 4.56
CA ARG A 14 6.68 -11.07 3.95
C ARG A 14 7.31 -12.14 3.05
N GLY A 15 8.02 -11.70 2.02
CA GLY A 15 8.78 -12.59 1.12
C GLY A 15 7.94 -13.45 0.17
N LYS A 16 6.62 -13.28 0.14
CA LYS A 16 5.70 -14.05 -0.72
C LYS A 16 5.38 -13.38 -2.05
N VAL A 17 5.59 -12.08 -2.15
CA VAL A 17 5.27 -11.25 -3.33
C VAL A 17 6.38 -10.25 -3.60
N LYS A 18 6.57 -9.92 -4.89
CA LYS A 18 7.50 -8.90 -5.36
C LYS A 18 6.73 -7.65 -5.78
N ALA A 19 7.27 -6.48 -5.46
CA ALA A 19 6.72 -5.22 -5.93
C ALA A 19 6.81 -5.13 -7.47
N PRO A 20 5.79 -4.56 -8.15
CA PRO A 20 5.84 -4.32 -9.58
C PRO A 20 7.04 -3.44 -10.00
N LYS A 21 7.62 -3.68 -11.17
CA LYS A 21 8.79 -2.93 -11.67
C LYS A 21 8.57 -1.41 -11.70
N HIS A 22 7.37 -0.97 -12.05
CA HIS A 22 7.04 0.45 -12.21
C HIS A 22 6.89 1.21 -10.88
N VAL A 23 6.79 0.52 -9.73
CA VAL A 23 6.77 1.16 -8.40
C VAL A 23 8.12 1.06 -7.69
N LEU A 24 9.13 0.45 -8.32
CA LEU A 24 10.48 0.45 -7.78
C LEU A 24 11.08 1.85 -7.98
N PRO A 25 11.76 2.41 -6.96
CA PRO A 25 12.45 3.68 -7.12
C PRO A 25 13.56 3.56 -8.17
N THR A 26 13.74 4.60 -8.95
CA THR A 26 14.93 4.77 -9.81
C THR A 26 16.16 5.05 -8.95
N ASN A 27 17.36 4.90 -9.51
CA ASN A 27 18.61 5.06 -8.76
C ASN A 27 18.83 6.47 -8.17
N ASP A 28 18.06 7.48 -8.61
CA ASP A 28 18.20 8.89 -8.19
C ASP A 28 17.12 9.32 -7.19
N PHE A 29 16.92 8.55 -6.12
CA PHE A 29 15.90 8.87 -5.12
C PHE A 29 16.39 9.94 -4.13
N THR A 30 15.68 11.07 -4.04
CA THR A 30 16.02 12.19 -3.15
C THR A 30 14.93 12.44 -2.11
N THR A 31 15.26 13.13 -1.01
CA THR A 31 14.29 13.52 0.02
C THR A 31 13.15 14.38 -0.54
N ASN A 32 13.44 15.26 -1.51
CA ASN A 32 12.41 16.08 -2.14
C ASN A 32 11.42 15.22 -2.95
N LEU A 33 11.93 14.25 -3.73
CA LEU A 33 11.08 13.30 -4.46
C LEU A 33 10.20 12.47 -3.50
N LEU A 34 10.75 12.06 -2.35
CA LEU A 34 9.97 11.38 -1.31
C LEU A 34 8.80 12.24 -0.82
N LEU A 35 9.06 13.52 -0.49
CA LEU A 35 8.02 14.44 -0.04
C LEU A 35 6.95 14.67 -1.12
N GLN A 36 7.35 14.79 -2.38
CA GLN A 36 6.42 14.91 -3.51
C GLN A 36 5.54 13.66 -3.66
N HIS A 37 6.12 12.46 -3.56
CA HIS A 37 5.35 11.22 -3.60
C HIS A 37 4.37 11.09 -2.41
N LEU A 38 4.77 11.50 -1.21
CA LEU A 38 3.87 11.55 -0.06
C LEU A 38 2.70 12.49 -0.31
N GLN A 39 2.96 13.70 -0.83
CA GLN A 39 1.90 14.64 -1.18
C GLN A 39 0.95 14.05 -2.23
N GLN A 40 1.46 13.43 -3.28
CA GLN A 40 0.66 12.75 -4.31
C GLN A 40 -0.19 11.62 -3.73
N ALA A 41 0.37 10.82 -2.81
CA ALA A 41 -0.36 9.77 -2.12
C ALA A 41 -1.52 10.34 -1.30
N HIS A 42 -1.28 11.39 -0.49
CA HIS A 42 -2.34 12.06 0.28
C HIS A 42 -3.44 12.64 -0.62
N THR A 43 -3.07 13.32 -1.70
CA THR A 43 -4.05 13.82 -2.69
C THR A 43 -4.87 12.69 -3.30
N SER A 44 -4.23 11.56 -3.62
CA SER A 44 -4.91 10.41 -4.21
C SER A 44 -5.89 9.76 -3.22
N ILE A 45 -5.52 9.64 -1.94
CA ILE A 45 -6.40 9.14 -0.89
C ILE A 45 -7.63 10.06 -0.73
N ASN A 46 -7.43 11.38 -0.74
CA ASN A 46 -8.56 12.32 -0.62
C ASN A 46 -9.55 12.18 -1.78
N LYS A 47 -9.08 11.86 -2.99
CA LYS A 47 -9.95 11.59 -4.14
C LYS A 47 -10.81 10.34 -3.96
N LEU A 48 -10.35 9.33 -3.22
CA LEU A 48 -11.13 8.10 -2.97
C LEU A 48 -12.44 8.40 -2.24
N ASN A 49 -12.47 9.42 -1.37
CA ASN A 49 -13.68 9.81 -0.63
C ASN A 49 -14.77 10.38 -1.54
N LEU A 50 -14.41 10.84 -2.74
CA LEU A 50 -15.34 11.40 -3.73
C LEU A 50 -15.90 10.32 -4.67
N LEU A 51 -15.34 9.12 -4.66
CA LEU A 51 -15.75 8.03 -5.54
C LEU A 51 -16.95 7.27 -4.99
N HIS A 52 -17.75 6.73 -5.90
CA HIS A 52 -18.87 5.88 -5.52
C HIS A 52 -18.35 4.61 -4.79
N PRO A 53 -18.98 4.16 -3.69
CA PRO A 53 -18.45 3.06 -2.86
C PRO A 53 -18.25 1.72 -3.60
N ASN A 54 -19.01 1.51 -4.68
CA ASN A 54 -18.94 0.29 -5.50
C ASN A 54 -17.99 0.42 -6.70
N ASN A 55 -17.40 1.60 -6.94
CA ASN A 55 -16.33 1.71 -7.93
C ASN A 55 -15.18 0.82 -7.51
N TYR A 56 -14.60 0.10 -8.47
CA TYR A 56 -13.58 -0.89 -8.21
C TYR A 56 -12.47 -0.84 -9.25
N PHE A 57 -11.35 -1.44 -8.90
CA PHE A 57 -10.29 -1.79 -9.84
C PHE A 57 -9.97 -3.27 -9.71
N ASP A 58 -9.34 -3.84 -10.75
CA ASP A 58 -8.92 -5.23 -10.75
C ASP A 58 -7.54 -5.36 -10.09
N HIS A 59 -7.53 -5.95 -8.90
CA HIS A 59 -6.31 -6.25 -8.16
C HIS A 59 -5.82 -7.68 -8.49
N PRO A 60 -4.56 -7.86 -8.92
CA PRO A 60 -4.04 -9.17 -9.39
C PRO A 60 -4.24 -10.34 -8.42
N ILE A 61 -4.27 -10.06 -7.11
CA ILE A 61 -4.43 -11.09 -6.06
C ILE A 61 -5.84 -11.09 -5.45
N PHE A 62 -6.52 -9.94 -5.43
CA PHE A 62 -7.77 -9.76 -4.67
C PHE A 62 -9.00 -9.71 -5.57
N GLY A 63 -8.80 -9.77 -6.90
CA GLY A 63 -9.85 -9.53 -7.87
C GLY A 63 -10.37 -8.10 -7.76
N LYS A 64 -11.68 -7.94 -7.92
CA LYS A 64 -12.33 -6.63 -7.78
C LYS A 64 -12.19 -6.12 -6.35
N LEU A 65 -11.53 -4.98 -6.19
CA LEU A 65 -11.40 -4.26 -4.93
C LEU A 65 -12.15 -2.95 -5.05
N ASN A 66 -13.28 -2.84 -4.35
CA ASN A 66 -14.08 -1.61 -4.38
C ASN A 66 -13.54 -0.56 -3.41
N VAL A 67 -14.07 0.67 -3.45
CA VAL A 67 -13.63 1.76 -2.57
C VAL A 67 -13.75 1.39 -1.09
N LYS A 68 -14.85 0.74 -0.68
CA LYS A 68 -15.07 0.32 0.72
C LYS A 68 -14.00 -0.66 1.22
N GLU A 69 -13.50 -1.52 0.35
CA GLU A 69 -12.45 -2.49 0.66
C GLU A 69 -11.05 -1.90 0.49
N THR A 70 -10.88 -0.95 -0.44
CA THR A 70 -9.59 -0.33 -0.74
C THR A 70 -9.08 0.49 0.43
N ILE A 71 -9.92 1.29 1.07
CA ILE A 71 -9.54 2.14 2.21
C ILE A 71 -8.92 1.31 3.36
N PRO A 72 -9.60 0.29 3.92
CA PRO A 72 -9.01 -0.53 4.97
C PRO A 72 -7.79 -1.33 4.49
N PHE A 73 -7.77 -1.78 3.23
CA PHE A 73 -6.59 -2.43 2.67
C PHE A 73 -5.37 -1.51 2.65
N LEU A 74 -5.52 -0.26 2.23
CA LEU A 74 -4.45 0.74 2.24
C LEU A 74 -3.90 0.96 3.65
N ALA A 75 -4.76 1.02 4.67
CA ALA A 75 -4.32 1.13 6.05
C ALA A 75 -3.48 -0.09 6.51
N ILE A 76 -3.96 -1.31 6.22
CA ILE A 76 -3.22 -2.56 6.52
C ILE A 76 -1.89 -2.60 5.79
N HIS A 77 -1.87 -2.20 4.52
CA HIS A 77 -0.68 -2.20 3.68
C HIS A 77 0.35 -1.16 4.14
N THR A 78 -0.08 0.03 4.53
CA THR A 78 0.79 1.06 5.13
C THR A 78 1.39 0.57 6.45
N GLN A 79 0.59 -0.02 7.33
CA GLN A 79 1.11 -0.57 8.60
C GLN A 79 2.16 -1.66 8.36
N HIS A 80 1.94 -2.52 7.36
CA HIS A 80 2.91 -3.53 6.97
C HIS A 80 4.27 -2.92 6.57
N HIS A 81 4.26 -1.85 5.75
CA HIS A 81 5.48 -1.14 5.37
C HIS A 81 6.15 -0.43 6.54
N LEU A 82 5.38 0.21 7.43
CA LEU A 82 5.93 0.83 8.64
C LEU A 82 6.64 -0.19 9.53
N HIS A 83 6.10 -1.41 9.66
CA HIS A 83 6.81 -2.49 10.36
C HIS A 83 8.12 -2.88 9.68
N ILE A 84 8.15 -2.96 8.35
CA ILE A 84 9.39 -3.26 7.61
C ILE A 84 10.45 -2.16 7.85
N ILE A 85 10.05 -0.89 7.75
CA ILE A 85 10.94 0.26 8.00
C ILE A 85 11.46 0.23 9.44
N ASN A 86 10.60 -0.04 10.42
CA ASN A 86 11.01 -0.15 11.82
C ASN A 86 12.02 -1.28 12.04
N ASP A 87 11.84 -2.42 11.37
CA ASP A 87 12.78 -3.53 11.48
C ASP A 87 14.14 -3.15 10.84
N ILE A 88 14.13 -2.52 9.67
CA ILE A 88 15.36 -2.03 9.01
C ILE A 88 16.11 -1.02 9.89
N THR A 89 15.40 -0.03 10.46
CA THR A 89 16.01 1.02 11.29
C THR A 89 16.52 0.50 12.62
N LYS A 90 15.89 -0.54 13.20
CA LYS A 90 16.39 -1.23 14.39
C LYS A 90 17.62 -2.08 14.10
N SER A 91 17.65 -2.79 12.98
CA SER A 91 18.78 -3.62 12.57
C SER A 91 20.00 -2.82 12.09
N SER A 92 19.82 -1.52 11.81
CA SER A 92 20.90 -0.60 11.41
C SER A 92 21.58 0.12 12.59
N LYS A 93 21.16 -0.15 13.83
CA LYS A 93 21.82 0.29 15.06
C LYS A 93 22.73 -0.80 15.58
#